data_AF-A0A9P5TT15-F1
#
_entry.id   AF-A0A9P5TT15-F1
#
_cell.length_a   1.000
_cell.length_b   1.000
_cell.length_c   1.000
_cell.angle_alpha   90.00
_cell.angle_beta   90.00
_cell.angle_gamma   90.00
#
_symmetry.space_group_name_H-M   'P 1'
#
loop_
_entity.id
_entity.type
_entity.pdbx_description
1 polymer ?
#
loop_
_entity_poly.entity_id
_entity_poly.type
_entity_poly.pdbx_seq_one_letter_code
_entity_poly.pdbx_strand_id
1 'polypeptide(L)'
;MASLALHRTQSLLPSIRRSLFATWLPRVIVAASLTLPRATWSIPSLQSLLDLFPPFLLAVPKSKTSHSRKAMRSANKGLKDKRNITNCAGCGAVKLAHHICPNCYSAVTRQWKAKNKASDESEIPDLS
;
A
#
# COMPACT_ATOMS: atom_id res chain seq x y z
N MET A 1 -27.61 30.74 -16.46
CA MET A 1 -27.45 30.09 -17.78
C MET A 1 -26.00 29.63 -17.91
N ALA A 2 -25.64 28.45 -17.40
CA ALA A 2 -24.29 27.90 -17.55
C ALA A 2 -24.42 26.42 -17.91
N SER A 3 -24.12 26.12 -19.17
CA SER A 3 -24.23 24.79 -19.78
C SER A 3 -23.01 23.93 -19.44
N LEU A 4 -23.22 22.78 -18.81
CA LEU A 4 -22.18 21.77 -18.61
C LEU A 4 -22.13 20.83 -19.82
N ALA A 5 -21.03 20.87 -20.56
CA ALA A 5 -20.73 19.94 -21.64
C ALA A 5 -20.29 18.59 -21.06
N LEU A 6 -21.06 17.53 -21.33
CA LEU A 6 -20.67 16.16 -21.02
C LEU A 6 -19.91 15.56 -22.21
N HIS A 7 -18.62 15.29 -22.04
CA HIS A 7 -17.84 14.52 -23.00
C HIS A 7 -18.21 13.04 -22.91
N ARG A 8 -18.74 12.52 -24.03
CA ARG A 8 -19.11 11.12 -24.26
C ARG A 8 -17.85 10.32 -24.62
N THR A 9 -17.34 9.51 -23.70
CA THR A 9 -16.26 8.56 -23.98
C THR A 9 -16.85 7.28 -24.58
N GLN A 10 -16.48 6.98 -25.83
CA GLN A 10 -16.82 5.74 -26.51
C GLN A 10 -15.89 4.61 -26.05
N SER A 11 -16.44 3.50 -25.56
CA SER A 11 -15.69 2.30 -25.20
C SER A 11 -15.61 1.35 -26.39
N LEU A 12 -14.40 1.14 -26.91
CA LEU A 12 -14.11 0.09 -27.89
C LEU A 12 -13.82 -1.21 -27.12
N LEU A 13 -14.70 -2.20 -27.27
CA LEU A 13 -14.45 -3.57 -26.80
C LEU A 13 -13.68 -4.33 -27.89
N PRO A 14 -12.60 -5.05 -27.56
CA PRO A 14 -11.96 -5.94 -28.51
C PRO A 14 -12.73 -7.26 -28.63
N SER A 15 -13.03 -7.62 -29.86
CA SER A 15 -13.52 -8.93 -30.29
C SER A 15 -12.41 -9.98 -30.11
N ILE A 16 -12.55 -10.84 -29.09
CA ILE A 16 -11.69 -12.01 -28.93
C ILE A 16 -12.16 -13.09 -29.91
N ARG A 17 -11.39 -13.28 -30.98
CA ARG A 17 -11.54 -14.37 -31.94
C ARG A 17 -11.20 -15.68 -31.25
N ARG A 18 -12.18 -16.59 -31.13
CA ARG A 18 -11.92 -18.00 -30.80
C ARG A 18 -11.46 -18.71 -32.06
N SER A 19 -10.18 -19.09 -32.08
CA SER A 19 -9.61 -19.93 -33.13
C SER A 19 -9.28 -21.31 -32.59
N LEU A 20 -10.04 -22.29 -33.08
CA LEU A 20 -9.63 -23.57 -33.67
C LEU A 20 -8.81 -24.58 -32.82
N PHE A 21 -8.69 -25.77 -33.40
CA PHE A 21 -8.07 -27.01 -32.89
C PHE A 21 -9.06 -27.84 -32.05
N ALA A 22 -9.90 -28.70 -32.65
CA ALA A 22 -9.59 -29.74 -33.63
C ALA A 22 -8.42 -30.62 -33.18
N THR A 23 -8.72 -31.62 -32.35
CA THR A 23 -7.89 -32.82 -32.23
C THR A 23 -8.79 -34.05 -32.30
N TRP A 24 -8.62 -34.73 -33.42
CA TRP A 24 -9.17 -36.02 -33.79
C TRP A 24 -8.30 -37.07 -33.09
N LEU A 25 -8.89 -37.89 -32.21
CA LEU A 25 -8.19 -39.06 -31.65
C LEU A 25 -9.12 -40.29 -31.74
N PRO A 26 -8.60 -41.45 -32.19
CA PRO A 26 -9.38 -42.67 -32.31
C PRO A 26 -9.66 -43.27 -30.93
N ARG A 27 -10.92 -43.67 -30.72
CA ARG A 27 -11.34 -44.43 -29.55
C ARG A 27 -10.86 -45.88 -29.67
N VAL A 28 -9.79 -46.22 -28.95
CA VAL A 28 -9.47 -47.61 -28.61
C VAL A 28 -10.09 -47.88 -27.24
N ILE A 29 -11.18 -48.65 -27.22
CA ILE A 29 -11.86 -49.06 -25.98
C ILE A 29 -11.29 -50.42 -25.58
N VAL A 30 -10.27 -50.41 -24.72
CA VAL A 30 -9.85 -51.62 -23.98
C VAL A 30 -10.76 -51.74 -22.77
N ALA A 31 -11.68 -52.71 -22.80
CA ALA A 31 -12.53 -53.05 -21.67
C ALA A 31 -11.74 -53.91 -20.66
N ALA A 32 -10.93 -53.25 -19.83
CA ALA A 32 -10.41 -53.85 -18.60
C ALA A 32 -11.41 -53.54 -17.47
N SER A 33 -12.26 -54.50 -17.13
CA SER A 33 -13.11 -54.49 -15.94
C SER A 33 -12.26 -54.66 -14.69
N LEU A 34 -11.43 -53.66 -14.39
CA LEU A 34 -10.95 -53.44 -13.04
C LEU A 34 -12.15 -52.94 -12.25
N THR A 35 -12.64 -53.73 -11.31
CA THR A 35 -13.52 -53.24 -10.25
C THR A 35 -12.70 -52.29 -9.39
N LEU A 36 -12.49 -51.06 -9.87
CA LEU A 36 -12.03 -49.99 -9.02
C LEU A 36 -13.04 -49.92 -7.87
N PRO A 37 -12.61 -49.87 -6.60
CA PRO A 37 -13.52 -49.54 -5.52
C PRO A 37 -14.16 -48.23 -5.97
N ARG A 38 -15.48 -48.26 -6.13
CA ARG A 38 -16.25 -47.05 -6.41
C ARG A 38 -16.02 -46.21 -5.17
N ALA A 39 -15.02 -45.33 -5.22
CA ALA A 39 -14.86 -44.28 -4.25
C ALA A 39 -16.17 -43.52 -4.37
N THR A 40 -17.10 -43.81 -3.46
CA THR A 40 -18.28 -43.02 -3.25
C THR A 40 -17.72 -41.76 -2.66
N TRP A 41 -17.31 -40.83 -3.53
CA TRP A 41 -17.07 -39.45 -3.14
C TRP A 41 -18.41 -39.01 -2.59
N SER A 42 -18.57 -39.13 -1.27
CA SER A 42 -19.74 -38.67 -0.56
C SER A 42 -19.79 -37.18 -0.87
N ILE A 43 -20.74 -36.77 -1.72
CA ILE A 43 -20.95 -35.37 -1.99
C ILE A 43 -21.26 -34.77 -0.62
N PRO A 44 -20.36 -33.94 -0.05
CA PRO A 44 -20.59 -33.38 1.26
C PRO A 44 -21.89 -32.59 1.19
N SER A 45 -22.69 -32.67 2.25
CA SER A 45 -23.90 -31.87 2.35
C SER A 45 -23.56 -30.40 2.09
N LEU A 46 -24.45 -29.62 1.47
CA LEU A 46 -24.19 -28.20 1.21
C LEU A 46 -23.82 -27.44 2.50
N GLN A 47 -24.28 -27.90 3.66
CA GLN A 47 -23.90 -27.36 4.97
C GLN A 47 -22.41 -27.53 5.27
N SER A 48 -21.83 -28.70 4.99
CA SER A 48 -20.40 -28.98 5.20
C SER A 48 -19.49 -28.17 4.27
N LEU A 49 -19.98 -27.79 3.08
CA LEU A 49 -19.28 -26.90 2.16
C LEU A 49 -19.32 -25.44 2.64
N LEU A 50 -20.45 -24.99 3.18
CA LEU A 50 -20.60 -23.63 3.73
C LEU A 50 -19.67 -23.39 4.92
N ASP A 51 -19.49 -24.39 5.80
CA ASP A 51 -18.54 -24.31 6.93
C ASP A 51 -17.07 -24.25 6.50
N LEU A 52 -16.75 -24.75 5.30
CA LEU A 52 -15.40 -24.72 4.75
C LEU A 52 -15.07 -23.37 4.08
N PHE A 53 -16.08 -22.55 3.77
CA PHE A 53 -15.88 -21.23 3.18
C PHE A 53 -15.64 -20.18 4.26
N PRO A 54 -14.41 -19.68 4.40
CA PRO A 54 -14.07 -18.72 5.45
C PRO A 54 -14.83 -17.40 5.27
N PRO A 55 -15.15 -16.69 6.39
CA PRO A 55 -15.95 -15.47 6.39
C PRO A 55 -15.37 -14.33 5.54
N PHE A 56 -14.11 -14.41 5.11
CA PHE A 56 -13.52 -13.44 4.19
C PHE A 56 -14.14 -13.48 2.79
N LEU A 57 -14.72 -14.61 2.35
CA LEU A 57 -15.46 -14.69 1.08
C LEU A 57 -16.78 -13.92 1.13
N LEU A 58 -17.37 -13.81 2.33
CA LEU A 58 -18.59 -13.03 2.57
C LEU A 58 -18.27 -11.56 2.89
N ALA A 59 -17.09 -11.25 3.41
CA ALA A 59 -16.63 -9.90 3.77
C ALA A 59 -16.11 -9.10 2.55
N VAL A 60 -16.80 -9.17 1.42
CA VAL A 60 -16.47 -8.41 0.20
C VAL A 60 -17.45 -7.24 0.07
N PRO A 61 -16.99 -6.03 -0.31
CA PRO A 61 -17.89 -4.91 -0.57
C PRO A 61 -18.90 -5.29 -1.65
N LYS A 62 -20.19 -5.28 -1.29
CA LYS A 62 -21.29 -5.64 -2.19
C LYS A 62 -21.38 -4.75 -3.42
N SER A 63 -20.97 -3.49 -3.29
CA SER A 63 -21.02 -2.50 -4.37
C SER A 63 -19.87 -1.50 -4.29
N LYS A 64 -19.50 -0.94 -5.46
CA LYS A 64 -18.52 0.13 -5.55
C LYS A 64 -19.06 1.40 -4.90
N THR A 65 -18.24 2.08 -4.11
CA THR A 65 -18.63 3.36 -3.50
C THR A 65 -18.69 4.48 -4.52
N SER A 66 -19.73 5.33 -4.48
CA SER A 66 -19.83 6.51 -5.34
C SER A 66 -18.73 7.54 -5.06
N HIS A 67 -18.45 8.39 -6.05
CA HIS A 67 -17.45 9.46 -5.93
C HIS A 67 -17.75 10.40 -4.74
N SER A 68 -19.02 10.82 -4.60
CA SER A 68 -19.48 11.67 -3.48
C SER A 68 -19.24 11.01 -2.12
N ARG A 69 -19.63 9.73 -1.93
CA ARG A 69 -19.41 9.01 -0.66
C ARG A 69 -17.91 8.86 -0.34
N LYS A 70 -17.07 8.63 -1.36
CA LYS A 70 -15.61 8.59 -1.18
C LYS A 70 -15.07 9.95 -0.73
N ALA A 71 -15.49 11.04 -1.39
CA ALA A 71 -15.05 12.40 -1.09
C ALA A 71 -15.46 12.85 0.33
N MET A 72 -16.70 12.59 0.74
CA MET A 72 -17.17 12.90 2.10
C MET A 72 -16.35 12.17 3.18
N ARG A 73 -15.97 10.90 2.94
CA ARG A 73 -15.11 10.16 3.88
C ARG A 73 -13.68 10.68 3.94
N SER A 74 -13.15 11.29 2.87
CA SER A 74 -11.82 11.87 2.86
C SER A 74 -11.76 13.31 3.39
N ALA A 75 -12.88 14.04 3.38
CA ALA A 75 -12.93 15.45 3.81
C ALA A 75 -12.44 15.66 5.24
N ASN A 76 -12.70 14.71 6.14
CA ASN A 76 -12.32 14.81 7.55
C ASN A 76 -10.84 14.45 7.83
N LYS A 77 -10.05 14.11 6.80
CA LYS A 77 -8.66 13.63 6.94
C LYS A 77 -7.61 14.69 6.60
N GLY A 78 -7.94 15.97 6.74
CA GLY A 78 -7.02 17.09 6.49
C GLY A 78 -5.86 17.14 7.48
N LEU A 79 -4.73 17.73 7.05
CA LEU A 79 -3.60 18.02 7.94
C LEU A 79 -4.02 19.12 8.92
N LYS A 80 -3.77 18.91 10.22
CA LYS A 80 -4.04 19.91 11.25
C LYS A 80 -2.92 20.95 11.28
N ASP A 81 -3.27 22.22 11.38
CA ASP A 81 -2.30 23.31 11.48
C ASP A 81 -1.53 23.26 12.80
N LYS A 82 -0.23 23.46 12.72
CA LYS A 82 0.65 23.56 13.90
C LYS A 82 0.72 25.01 14.37
N ARG A 83 0.13 25.30 15.52
CA ARG A 83 0.16 26.65 16.15
C ARG A 83 1.33 26.86 17.11
N ASN A 84 2.14 25.83 17.32
CA ASN A 84 3.27 25.83 18.25
C ASN A 84 4.59 26.23 17.59
N ILE A 85 4.56 27.21 16.67
CA ILE A 85 5.73 27.72 15.98
C ILE A 85 6.10 29.07 16.61
N THR A 86 7.34 29.20 17.06
CA THR A 86 7.86 30.39 17.78
C THR A 86 9.21 30.78 17.20
N ASN A 87 9.62 32.03 17.38
CA ASN A 87 10.93 32.49 16.91
C ASN A 87 12.02 32.11 17.94
N CYS A 88 13.22 31.78 17.47
CA CYS A 88 14.36 31.50 18.32
C CYS A 88 14.95 32.80 18.91
N ALA A 89 15.19 32.83 20.22
CA ALA A 89 15.82 33.98 20.89
C ALA A 89 17.30 34.21 20.49
N GLY A 90 18.01 33.18 20.01
CA GLY A 90 19.41 33.29 19.62
C GLY A 90 19.59 33.77 18.17
N CYS A 91 19.00 33.05 17.21
CA CYS A 91 19.21 33.30 15.77
C CYS A 91 18.00 33.91 15.04
N GLY A 92 16.87 34.11 15.71
CA GLY A 92 15.63 34.62 15.10
C GLY A 92 14.89 33.64 14.20
N ALA A 93 15.48 32.49 13.84
CA ALA A 93 14.83 31.50 12.99
C ALA A 93 13.59 30.88 13.65
N VAL A 94 12.62 30.47 12.84
CA VAL A 94 11.42 29.75 13.31
C VAL A 94 11.79 28.38 13.86
N LYS A 95 11.25 28.06 15.04
CA LYS A 95 11.43 26.78 15.74
C LYS A 95 10.11 26.32 16.35
N LEU A 96 10.05 25.05 16.75
CA LEU A 96 8.91 24.56 17.54
C LEU A 96 8.97 25.10 18.99
N ALA A 97 7.82 25.33 19.60
CA ALA A 97 7.71 25.65 21.02
C ALA A 97 8.22 24.46 21.86
N HIS A 98 8.96 24.73 22.95
CA HIS A 98 9.62 23.73 23.81
C HIS A 98 10.73 22.87 23.17
N HIS A 99 11.04 23.07 21.88
CA HIS A 99 12.19 22.43 21.25
C HIS A 99 13.37 23.38 21.11
N ILE A 100 14.58 22.80 21.14
CA ILE A 100 15.81 23.51 20.83
C ILE A 100 15.84 23.89 19.35
N CYS A 101 16.42 25.05 19.02
CA CYS A 101 16.50 25.47 17.63
C CYS A 101 17.47 24.55 16.86
N PRO A 102 17.05 23.97 15.71
CA PRO A 102 17.91 23.09 14.93
C PRO A 102 19.14 23.82 14.38
N ASN A 103 18.99 25.09 14.00
CA ASN A 103 20.09 25.89 13.47
C ASN A 103 21.15 26.16 14.55
N CYS A 104 20.75 26.73 15.70
CA CYS A 104 21.67 26.99 16.81
C CYS A 104 22.33 25.71 17.31
N TYR A 105 21.57 24.63 17.47
CA TYR A 105 22.11 23.35 17.90
C TYR A 105 23.16 22.82 16.93
N SER A 106 22.91 22.91 15.62
CA SER A 106 23.87 22.48 14.60
C SER A 106 25.15 23.31 14.61
N ALA A 107 25.05 24.62 14.79
CA ALA A 107 26.19 25.53 14.83
C ALA A 107 27.08 25.23 16.06
N VAL A 108 26.48 25.14 17.25
CA VAL A 108 27.20 24.83 18.49
C VAL A 108 27.85 23.45 18.41
N THR A 109 27.12 22.45 17.93
CA THR A 109 27.64 21.08 17.79
C THR A 109 28.84 21.03 16.85
N ARG A 110 28.80 21.75 15.72
CA ARG A 110 29.93 21.83 14.77
C ARG A 110 31.15 22.48 15.42
N GLN A 111 30.97 23.57 16.15
CA GLN A 111 32.05 24.25 16.87
C GLN A 111 32.68 23.34 17.93
N TRP A 112 31.87 22.64 18.72
CA TRP A 112 32.37 21.71 19.73
C TRP A 112 33.17 20.56 19.12
N LYS A 113 32.68 19.97 18.03
CA LYS A 113 33.41 18.91 17.31
C LYS A 113 34.74 19.41 16.75
N ALA A 114 34.78 20.62 16.19
CA ALA A 114 36.00 21.21 15.67
C ALA A 114 37.04 21.46 16.79
N LYS A 115 36.59 21.95 17.95
CA LYS A 115 37.45 22.15 19.12
C LYS A 115 38.01 20.84 19.66
N ASN A 116 37.18 19.80 19.79
CA ASN A 116 37.62 18.50 20.27
C ASN A 116 38.65 17.86 19.32
N LYS A 117 38.42 17.96 18.00
CA LYS A 117 39.41 17.49 17.03
C LYS A 117 40.74 18.25 17.15
N ALA A 118 40.69 19.56 17.40
CA ALA A 118 41.91 20.36 17.57
C ALA A 118 42.65 20.05 18.88
N SER A 119 41.95 19.73 19.97
CA SER A 119 42.60 19.30 21.22
C SER A 119 43.27 17.95 21.07
N ASP A 120 42.62 16.99 20.40
CA ASP A 120 43.17 15.65 20.16
C ASP A 120 44.47 15.69 19.35
N GLU A 121 44.61 16.63 18.41
CA GLU A 121 45.83 16.82 17.61
C GLU A 121 46.99 17.41 18.44
N SER A 122 46.70 18.26 19.42
CA SER A 122 47.73 18.91 20.26
C SER A 122 48.28 18.03 21.38
N GLU A 123 47.61 16.92 21.70
CA GLU A 123 47.98 16.00 22.79
C GLU A 123 48.85 14.81 22.32
N ILE A 124 49.21 14.73 21.04
CA ILE A 124 50.21 13.78 20.56
C ILE A 124 51.58 14.49 20.60
N PRO A 125 52.40 14.30 21.65
CA PRO A 125 53.80 14.72 21.57
C PRO A 125 54.46 13.91 20.45
N ASP A 126 54.99 14.61 19.45
CA ASP A 126 55.91 14.04 18.47
C ASP A 126 57.06 13.39 19.23
N LEU A 127 56.99 12.07 19.34
CA LEU A 127 58.02 11.23 19.94
C LEU A 127 58.82 10.59 18.81
N SER A 128 59.54 11.40 18.02
CA SER A 128 60.69 11.02 17.18
C SER A 128 61.42 12.26 16.68
#